data_AF-A0A5A9W072-F1
#
_entry.id   AF-A0A5A9W072-F1
#
_cell.length_a   1.000
_cell.length_b   1.000
_cell.length_c   1.000
_cell.angle_alpha   90.00
_cell.angle_beta   90.00
_cell.angle_gamma   90.00
#
_symmetry.space_group_name_H-M   'P 1'
#
loop_
_entity.id
_entity.type
_entity.pdbx_description
1 polymer ?
#
loop_
_entity_poly.entity_id
_entity_poly.type
_entity_poly.pdbx_seq_one_letter_code
_entity_poly.pdbx_strand_id
1 'polypeptide(L)'
;MKSVSMMLVVVLTFTVSSISANTPKLGDRVDGGVFLYREDVEIFWNDWIAYPLTDRSNLPTPYQLKMTIVGEGKTVGFIGNISINCENGRYFWRSAVNWDTYITDKGTLADTVPEEVILGSISLLCLR
;
A
#
# COMPACT_ATOMS: atom_id res chain seq x y z
N MET A 1 -60.18 -39.36 4.90
CA MET A 1 -59.57 -38.12 5.40
C MET A 1 -58.15 -38.06 4.87
N LYS A 2 -57.84 -37.12 3.95
CA LYS A 2 -56.51 -36.98 3.34
C LYS A 2 -55.71 -35.96 4.15
N SER A 3 -54.63 -36.40 4.79
CA SER A 3 -53.69 -35.53 5.51
C SER A 3 -52.67 -34.99 4.50
N VAL A 4 -52.69 -33.67 4.28
CA VAL A 4 -51.70 -32.98 3.44
C VAL A 4 -50.60 -32.51 4.37
N SER A 5 -49.45 -33.19 4.33
CA SER A 5 -48.26 -32.79 5.07
C SER A 5 -47.59 -31.62 4.34
N MET A 6 -47.64 -30.44 4.95
CA MET A 6 -47.12 -29.20 4.41
C MET A 6 -45.62 -29.12 4.75
N MET A 7 -44.77 -29.31 3.75
CA MET A 7 -43.32 -29.30 3.89
C MET A 7 -42.83 -27.85 3.94
N LEU A 8 -42.34 -27.43 5.11
CA LEU A 8 -41.77 -26.09 5.34
C LEU A 8 -40.35 -26.05 4.75
N VAL A 9 -40.17 -25.37 3.63
CA VAL A 9 -38.83 -25.10 3.07
C VAL A 9 -38.27 -23.87 3.77
N VAL A 10 -37.32 -24.09 4.68
CA VAL A 10 -36.56 -23.02 5.32
C VAL A 10 -35.46 -22.59 4.36
N VAL A 11 -35.68 -21.47 3.66
CA VAL A 11 -34.66 -20.82 2.84
C VAL A 11 -33.73 -20.07 3.79
N LEU A 12 -32.57 -20.66 4.10
CA LEU A 12 -31.47 -19.93 4.74
C LEU A 12 -30.88 -18.94 3.74
N THR A 13 -31.32 -17.69 3.81
CA THR A 13 -30.62 -16.59 3.15
C THR A 13 -29.36 -16.29 3.94
N PHE A 14 -28.22 -16.78 3.46
CA PHE A 14 -26.91 -16.30 3.90
C PHE A 14 -26.81 -14.83 3.49
N THR A 15 -27.11 -13.92 4.42
CA THR A 15 -26.72 -12.52 4.29
C THR A 15 -25.19 -12.49 4.36
N VAL A 16 -24.54 -12.44 3.21
CA VAL A 16 -23.12 -12.08 3.11
C VAL A 16 -23.04 -10.64 3.59
N SER A 17 -22.77 -10.45 4.88
CA SER A 17 -22.41 -9.15 5.40
C SER A 17 -21.12 -8.77 4.70
N SER A 18 -21.22 -7.91 3.69
CA SER A 18 -20.06 -7.24 3.12
C SER A 18 -19.42 -6.47 4.26
N ILE A 19 -18.38 -7.05 4.87
CA ILE A 19 -17.51 -6.32 5.78
C ILE A 19 -16.87 -5.28 4.88
N SER A 20 -17.47 -4.09 4.82
CA SER A 20 -16.83 -2.90 4.28
C SER A 20 -15.73 -2.56 5.27
N ALA A 21 -14.59 -3.27 5.16
CA ALA A 21 -13.36 -2.80 5.75
C ALA A 21 -13.16 -1.40 5.20
N ASN A 22 -13.22 -0.38 6.06
CA ASN A 22 -13.01 0.99 5.63
C ASN A 22 -11.63 1.03 4.98
N THR A 23 -11.61 1.30 3.67
CA THR A 23 -10.39 1.50 2.91
C THR A 23 -9.62 2.66 3.57
N PRO A 24 -8.35 2.45 3.95
CA PRO A 24 -7.51 3.53 4.47
C PRO A 24 -7.43 4.67 3.45
N LYS A 25 -7.36 5.90 3.95
CA LYS A 25 -7.16 7.10 3.15
C LYS A 25 -5.71 7.52 3.20
N LEU A 26 -5.26 8.26 2.18
CA LEU A 26 -3.92 8.86 2.12
C LEU A 26 -3.60 9.56 3.45
N GLY A 27 -2.54 9.12 4.12
CA GLY A 27 -2.08 9.66 5.41
C GLY A 27 -2.54 8.89 6.64
N ASP A 28 -3.49 7.95 6.52
CA ASP A 28 -3.93 7.11 7.63
C ASP A 28 -2.77 6.24 8.15
N ARG A 29 -2.79 5.97 9.46
CA ARG A 29 -1.80 5.10 10.11
C ARG A 29 -2.22 3.65 10.00
N VAL A 30 -1.36 2.82 9.40
CA VAL A 30 -1.56 1.38 9.21
C VAL A 30 -0.30 0.68 9.69
N ASP A 31 -0.42 -0.16 10.72
CA ASP A 31 0.67 -0.98 11.29
C ASP A 31 1.99 -0.23 11.57
N GLY A 32 1.89 1.04 11.98
CA GLY A 32 3.03 1.92 12.27
C GLY A 32 3.58 2.68 11.06
N GLY A 33 3.13 2.34 9.85
CA GLY A 33 3.37 3.08 8.62
C GLY A 33 2.34 4.18 8.36
N VAL A 34 2.48 4.82 7.20
CA VAL A 34 1.57 5.82 6.65
C VAL A 34 1.07 5.30 5.32
N PHE A 35 -0.25 5.14 5.20
CA PHE A 35 -0.87 4.72 3.96
C PHE A 35 -0.69 5.78 2.87
N LEU A 36 -0.27 5.33 1.69
CA LEU A 36 0.02 6.18 0.55
C LEU A 36 -1.05 6.04 -0.52
N TYR A 37 -1.36 4.80 -0.90
CA TYR A 37 -2.17 4.54 -2.08
C TYR A 37 -2.74 3.12 -2.05
N ARG A 38 -3.96 2.95 -2.58
CA ARG A 38 -4.50 1.65 -2.94
C ARG A 38 -4.57 1.56 -4.45
N GLU A 39 -3.90 0.56 -4.97
CA GLU A 39 -3.94 0.20 -6.37
C GLU A 39 -4.95 -0.93 -6.56
N ASP A 40 -5.97 -0.71 -7.38
CA ASP A 40 -6.93 -1.75 -7.75
C ASP A 40 -6.41 -2.53 -8.97
N VAL A 41 -6.28 -3.85 -8.84
CA VAL A 41 -5.81 -4.76 -9.88
C VAL A 41 -6.88 -5.83 -10.13
N GLU A 42 -7.68 -5.60 -11.16
CA GLU A 42 -8.88 -6.39 -11.47
C GLU A 42 -9.86 -6.47 -10.28
N ILE A 43 -9.94 -7.63 -9.62
CA ILE A 43 -10.77 -7.88 -8.43
C ILE A 43 -9.98 -7.85 -7.12
N PHE A 44 -8.67 -7.61 -7.21
CA PHE A 44 -7.74 -7.54 -6.10
C PHE A 44 -7.29 -6.10 -5.86
N TRP A 45 -6.63 -5.87 -4.73
CA TRP A 45 -5.97 -4.60 -4.45
C TRP A 45 -4.58 -4.83 -3.85
N ASN A 46 -3.74 -3.82 -4.02
CA ASN A 46 -2.46 -3.68 -3.36
C ASN A 46 -2.47 -2.38 -2.54
N ASP A 47 -2.11 -2.47 -1.27
CA ASP A 47 -1.95 -1.32 -0.40
C ASP A 47 -0.47 -0.94 -0.34
N TRP A 48 -0.21 0.35 -0.49
CA TRP A 48 1.12 0.93 -0.47
C TRP A 48 1.31 1.78 0.78
N ILE A 49 2.33 1.47 1.58
CA ILE A 49 2.55 2.03 2.91
C ILE A 49 4.00 2.51 3.02
N ALA A 50 4.21 3.70 3.57
CA ALA A 50 5.52 4.23 3.91
C ALA A 50 5.84 4.11 5.40
N TYR A 51 7.01 3.58 5.70
CA TYR A 51 7.60 3.53 7.03
C TYR A 51 8.78 4.49 7.09
N PRO A 52 8.67 5.64 7.79
CA PRO A 52 9.77 6.59 7.88
C PRO A 52 10.94 5.95 8.63
N LEU A 53 12.13 6.02 8.03
CA LEU A 53 13.35 5.58 8.69
C LEU A 53 13.76 6.72 9.65
N THR A 54 13.59 6.47 10.94
CA THR A 54 13.57 7.44 12.06
C THR A 54 14.86 8.24 12.26
N ASP A 55 15.92 7.97 11.49
CA ASP A 55 17.19 8.63 11.72
C ASP A 55 17.46 9.77 10.72
N ARG A 56 16.95 10.95 11.09
CA ARG A 56 17.30 12.20 10.40
C ARG A 56 18.73 12.66 10.68
N SER A 57 19.41 12.12 11.70
CA SER A 57 20.77 12.55 12.07
C SER A 57 21.84 12.07 11.07
N ASN A 58 21.54 11.00 10.34
CA ASN A 58 22.40 10.42 9.30
C ASN A 58 22.00 10.85 7.88
N LEU A 59 21.43 12.05 7.75
CA LEU A 59 21.03 12.60 6.47
C LEU A 59 22.06 13.62 5.97
N PRO A 60 22.55 13.47 4.73
CA PRO A 60 23.47 14.43 4.12
C PRO A 60 22.95 15.87 4.09
N THR A 61 21.62 16.04 4.05
CA THR A 61 20.96 17.36 4.04
C THR A 61 19.72 17.36 4.92
N PRO A 62 19.31 18.52 5.47
CA PRO A 62 18.10 18.64 6.29
C PRO A 62 16.81 18.41 5.48
N TYR A 63 16.88 18.48 4.15
CA TYR A 63 15.76 18.27 3.23
C TYR A 63 15.66 16.83 2.72
N GLN A 64 16.54 15.93 3.17
CA GLN A 64 16.46 14.54 2.78
C GLN A 64 15.43 13.81 3.65
N LEU A 65 14.76 12.84 3.07
CA LEU A 65 13.92 11.90 3.77
C LEU A 65 14.30 10.49 3.33
N LYS A 66 14.35 9.56 4.27
CA LYS A 66 14.54 8.13 4.02
C LYS A 66 13.33 7.40 4.56
N MET A 67 12.81 6.46 3.79
CA MET A 67 11.69 5.62 4.20
C MET A 67 11.77 4.26 3.51
N THR A 68 11.07 3.29 4.07
CA THR A 68 10.76 2.02 3.42
C THR A 68 9.34 2.12 2.87
N ILE A 69 9.18 1.89 1.58
CA ILE A 69 7.89 1.71 0.92
C ILE A 69 7.63 0.20 0.86
N VAL A 70 6.46 -0.21 1.33
CA VAL A 70 5.99 -1.58 1.26
C VAL A 70 4.72 -1.58 0.41
N GLY A 71 4.68 -2.45 -0.59
CA GLY A 71 3.46 -2.80 -1.31
C GLY A 71 3.02 -4.18 -0.83
N GLU A 72 1.85 -4.27 -0.21
CA GLU A 72 1.26 -5.53 0.25
C GLU A 72 -0.07 -5.77 -0.44
N GLY A 73 -0.22 -6.95 -1.03
CA GLY A 73 -1.48 -7.33 -1.66
C GLY A 73 -1.42 -8.70 -2.29
N LYS A 74 -2.42 -8.99 -3.10
CA LYS A 74 -2.51 -10.27 -3.82
C LYS A 74 -1.53 -10.38 -4.98
N THR A 75 -1.17 -9.25 -5.58
CA THR A 75 -0.35 -9.22 -6.81
C THR A 75 1.03 -8.61 -6.59
N VAL A 76 1.32 -8.11 -5.37
CA VAL A 76 2.60 -7.50 -5.02
C VAL A 76 3.09 -7.96 -3.64
N GLY A 77 4.40 -8.17 -3.54
CA GLY A 77 5.13 -8.36 -2.30
C GLY A 77 6.37 -7.47 -2.30
N PHE A 78 6.17 -6.16 -2.34
CA PHE A 78 7.24 -5.19 -2.60
C PHE A 78 7.79 -4.61 -1.31
N ILE A 79 9.11 -4.51 -1.20
CA ILE A 79 9.79 -3.77 -0.15
C ILE A 79 10.92 -2.97 -0.80
N GLY A 80 10.89 -1.65 -0.65
CA GLY A 80 11.91 -0.77 -1.21
C GLY A 80 12.31 0.35 -0.27
N ASN A 81 13.60 0.60 -0.15
CA ASN A 81 14.12 1.74 0.60
C ASN A 81 14.34 2.89 -0.37
N ILE A 82 13.66 4.01 -0.14
CA ILE A 82 13.74 5.20 -0.97
C ILE A 82 14.36 6.34 -0.19
N SER A 83 15.09 7.19 -0.90
CA SER A 83 15.53 8.48 -0.41
C SER A 83 14.98 9.58 -1.28
N ILE A 84 14.30 10.55 -0.67
CA ILE A 84 13.66 11.68 -1.34
C ILE A 84 14.36 12.95 -0.90
N ASN A 85 14.65 13.84 -1.85
CA ASN A 85 15.02 15.22 -1.59
C ASN A 85 13.74 16.06 -1.65
N CYS A 86 13.31 16.54 -0.49
CA CYS A 86 12.08 17.30 -0.32
C CYS A 86 12.13 18.74 -0.89
N GLU A 87 13.30 19.26 -1.22
CA GLU A 87 13.44 20.58 -1.85
C GLU A 87 13.01 20.57 -3.31
N ASN A 88 13.30 19.49 -4.03
CA ASN A 88 13.08 19.39 -5.48
C ASN A 88 12.27 18.16 -5.92
N GLY A 89 11.78 17.36 -4.96
CA GLY A 89 11.00 16.15 -5.22
C GLY A 89 11.78 15.01 -5.86
N ARG A 90 13.09 15.15 -6.10
CA ARG A 90 13.90 14.09 -6.70
C ARG A 90 14.08 12.96 -5.71
N TYR A 91 14.04 11.73 -6.20
CA TYR A 91 14.17 10.55 -5.36
C TYR A 91 15.10 9.52 -5.98
N PHE A 92 15.59 8.62 -5.13
CA PHE A 92 16.46 7.52 -5.49
C PHE A 92 16.14 6.30 -4.64
N TRP A 93 15.93 5.16 -5.30
CA TRP A 93 15.77 3.86 -4.66
C TRP A 93 17.14 3.31 -4.27
N ARG A 94 17.35 3.06 -2.98
CA ARG A 94 18.59 2.47 -2.45
C ARG A 94 18.63 0.97 -2.62
N SER A 95 17.48 0.33 -2.47
CA SER A 95 17.29 -1.10 -2.62
C SER A 95 15.81 -1.35 -2.85
N ALA A 96 15.48 -2.35 -3.66
CA ALA A 96 14.12 -2.79 -3.83
C ALA A 96 14.08 -4.29 -4.10
N VAL A 97 13.06 -4.93 -3.55
CA VAL A 97 12.76 -6.34 -3.75
C VAL A 97 11.27 -6.42 -4.07
N ASN A 98 10.92 -7.21 -5.08
CA ASN A 98 9.54 -7.61 -5.34
C ASN A 98 9.46 -9.13 -5.26
N TRP A 99 8.65 -9.62 -4.32
CA TRP A 99 8.62 -11.01 -3.89
C TRP A 99 10.01 -11.47 -3.44
N ASP A 100 10.71 -12.22 -4.30
CA ASP A 100 12.05 -12.74 -4.03
C ASP A 100 13.11 -12.18 -5.01
N THR A 101 12.72 -11.22 -5.86
CA THR A 101 13.60 -10.68 -6.91
C THR A 101 14.09 -9.29 -6.54
N TYR A 102 15.41 -9.12 -6.48
CA TYR A 102 16.03 -7.80 -6.35
C TYR A 102 15.84 -6.99 -7.63
N ILE A 103 15.32 -5.77 -7.50
CA ILE A 103 15.16 -4.85 -8.63
C ILE A 103 16.33 -3.86 -8.62
N THR A 104 17.14 -3.93 -9.67
CA THR A 104 18.32 -3.05 -9.83
C THR A 104 18.15 -2.01 -10.93
N ASP A 105 17.23 -2.23 -11.87
CA ASP A 105 16.98 -1.31 -12.97
C ASP A 105 15.85 -0.33 -12.65
N LYS A 106 16.01 0.91 -13.13
CA LYS A 106 15.07 1.99 -12.85
C LYS A 106 13.72 1.82 -13.59
N GLY A 107 13.74 1.16 -14.75
CA GLY A 107 12.53 0.96 -15.57
C GLY A 107 11.53 0.06 -14.84
N THR A 108 11.99 -1.12 -14.40
CA THR A 108 11.19 -2.08 -13.64
C THR A 108 10.66 -1.49 -12.34
N LEU A 109 11.42 -0.60 -11.69
CA LEU A 109 10.91 0.13 -10.51
C LEU A 109 9.72 1.03 -10.83
N ALA A 110 9.76 1.74 -11.97
CA ALA A 110 8.66 2.59 -12.41
C ALA A 110 7.42 1.77 -12.83
N ASP A 111 7.64 0.56 -13.36
CA ASP A 111 6.56 -0.35 -13.73
C ASP A 111 5.97 -1.09 -12.51
N THR A 112 6.74 -1.26 -11.44
CA THR A 112 6.31 -1.99 -10.23
C THR A 112 5.62 -1.08 -9.21
N VAL A 113 6.10 0.16 -9.05
CA VAL A 113 5.61 1.09 -8.03
C VAL A 113 4.82 2.21 -8.73
N PRO A 114 3.49 2.32 -8.49
CA PRO A 114 2.68 3.39 -9.07
C PRO A 114 3.21 4.78 -8.71
N GLU A 115 3.09 5.72 -9.64
CA GLU A 115 3.58 7.10 -9.45
C GLU A 115 2.93 7.78 -8.25
N GLU A 116 1.66 7.46 -7.98
CA GLU A 116 0.86 7.93 -6.85
C GLU A 116 1.51 7.62 -5.50
N VAL A 117 2.24 6.51 -5.39
CA VAL A 117 2.97 6.13 -4.17
C VAL A 117 4.07 7.16 -3.88
N ILE A 118 4.79 7.58 -4.92
CA ILE A 118 5.87 8.57 -4.80
C ILE A 118 5.28 9.96 -4.50
N LEU A 119 4.23 10.35 -5.22
CA LEU A 119 3.55 11.63 -5.01
C LEU A 119 2.92 11.72 -3.61
N GLY A 120 2.29 10.63 -3.14
CA GLY A 120 1.78 10.50 -1.78
C GLY A 120 2.88 10.64 -0.74
N SER A 121 4.03 10.01 -0.98
CA SER A 121 5.20 10.11 -0.09
C SER A 121 5.74 11.54 0.01
N ILE A 122 5.88 12.23 -1.13
CA ILE A 122 6.34 13.62 -1.17
C ILE A 122 5.33 14.53 -0.47
N SER A 123 4.06 14.48 -0.86
CA SER A 123 3.01 15.36 -0.32
C SER A 123 2.85 15.22 1.19
N LEU A 124 2.86 14.00 1.73
CA LEU A 124 2.64 13.78 3.16
C LEU A 124 3.87 14.02 4.02
N LEU A 125 5.05 13.66 3.52
CA LEU A 125 6.24 13.52 4.37
C LEU A 125 7.31 14.58 4.13
N CYS A 126 7.25 15.31 3.01
CA CYS A 126 8.11 16.47 2.75
C CYS A 126 7.49 17.81 3.17
N LEU A 127 6.18 17.87 3.44
CA LEU A 127 5.51 19.06 3.98
C LEU A 127 5.54 19.05 5.52
N ARG A 128 6.67 19.43 6.11
CA ARG A 128 6.75 19.83 7.52
C ARG A 128 7.67 21.01 7.69
#